data_AF-A0A8B7C3R1-F1
#
_entry.id   AF-A0A8B7C3R1-F1
#
_cell.length_a   1.000
_cell.length_b   1.000
_cell.length_c   1.000
_cell.angle_alpha   90.00
_cell.angle_beta   90.00
_cell.angle_gamma   90.00
#
_symmetry.space_group_name_H-M   'P 1'
#
loop_
_entity.id
_entity.type
_entity.pdbx_description
1 polymer ?
#
loop_
_entity_poly.entity_id
_entity_poly.type
_entity_poly.pdbx_seq_one_letter_code
_entity_poly.pdbx_strand_id
1 'polypeptide(L)'
;MRTALLKRRAVAIATVATAALFVFATFSSGGDPPSWSSEQVGGCRRDDILVQQAAATPLPNGIPTYTVRVLNVCSGNCSIGGIHLRCGVFSSARLINPRVFRRLRPGDCLVNDGRPIRAGFSVSFQYANSFKFPMDVSSATCLPSSSPSQSP
;
A
#
# COMPACT_ATOMS: atom_id res chain seq x y z
N MET A 1 47.79 37.90 3.44
CA MET A 1 48.18 36.47 3.32
C MET A 1 46.98 35.67 2.83
N ARG A 2 47.14 35.01 1.67
CA ARG A 2 46.54 33.72 1.26
C ARG A 2 45.00 33.59 1.33
N THR A 3 44.24 33.23 0.30
CA THR A 3 44.50 32.67 -1.03
C THR A 3 43.14 32.65 -1.74
N ALA A 4 43.09 33.14 -2.99
CA ALA A 4 42.00 32.90 -3.93
C ALA A 4 42.03 31.44 -4.42
N LEU A 5 40.89 30.90 -4.88
CA LEU A 5 40.75 30.16 -6.16
C LEU A 5 39.36 29.52 -6.28
N LEU A 6 38.53 30.14 -7.10
CA LEU A 6 37.25 29.65 -7.60
C LEU A 6 37.52 28.62 -8.71
N LYS A 7 37.16 27.35 -8.51
CA LYS A 7 37.42 26.27 -9.48
C LYS A 7 36.29 26.18 -10.51
N ARG A 8 36.32 27.06 -11.52
CA ARG A 8 35.50 26.92 -12.74
C ARG A 8 36.12 25.87 -13.65
N ARG A 9 35.43 24.76 -13.90
CA ARG A 9 35.83 23.80 -14.94
C ARG A 9 34.97 24.03 -16.18
N ALA A 10 35.53 24.75 -17.14
CA ALA A 10 35.12 24.67 -18.54
C ALA A 10 35.94 23.55 -19.19
N VAL A 11 35.29 22.62 -19.90
CA VAL A 11 35.97 21.69 -20.81
C VAL A 11 35.36 21.89 -22.18
N ALA A 12 36.23 22.17 -23.13
CA ALA A 12 35.94 22.69 -24.46
C ALA A 12 35.33 21.64 -25.39
N ILE A 13 34.53 22.17 -26.32
CA ILE A 13 33.95 21.53 -27.49
C ILE A 13 35.09 21.12 -28.44
N ALA A 14 35.10 19.87 -28.89
CA ALA A 14 35.92 19.43 -30.02
C ALA A 14 35.00 18.78 -31.06
N THR A 15 34.60 19.58 -32.04
CA THR A 15 33.98 19.13 -33.28
C THR A 15 35.04 18.52 -34.18
N VAL A 16 34.90 17.25 -34.57
CA VAL A 16 35.61 16.71 -35.74
C VAL A 16 34.60 15.96 -36.59
N ALA A 17 34.28 16.56 -37.73
CA ALA A 17 33.54 15.94 -38.81
C ALA A 17 34.50 15.03 -39.59
N THR A 18 34.17 13.74 -39.69
CA THR A 18 34.77 12.85 -40.69
C THR A 18 33.65 12.04 -41.33
N ALA A 19 33.31 12.42 -42.55
CA ALA A 19 32.48 11.66 -43.46
C ALA A 19 33.22 10.38 -43.86
N ALA A 20 32.58 9.23 -43.67
CA ALA A 20 32.94 8.00 -44.36
C ALA A 20 31.66 7.22 -44.64
N LEU A 21 31.33 7.15 -45.93
CA LEU A 21 30.30 6.28 -46.48
C LEU A 21 30.62 4.83 -46.13
N PHE A 22 29.78 4.19 -45.31
CA PHE A 22 29.65 2.74 -45.30
C PHE A 22 28.24 2.35 -45.71
N VAL A 23 28.25 1.49 -46.71
CA VAL A 23 27.16 1.01 -47.53
C VAL A 23 26.73 -0.37 -46.98
N PHE A 24 25.41 -0.64 -47.04
CA PHE A 24 24.69 -1.91 -46.86
C PHE A 24 24.66 -2.61 -45.48
N ALA A 25 23.47 -2.62 -44.86
CA ALA A 25 22.66 -3.84 -44.76
C ALA A 25 21.22 -3.50 -44.30
N THR A 26 20.24 -3.81 -45.14
CA THR A 26 18.81 -3.78 -44.79
C THR A 26 18.51 -4.96 -43.88
N PHE A 27 18.21 -4.73 -42.61
CA PHE A 27 17.61 -5.75 -41.76
C PHE A 27 16.12 -5.45 -41.59
N SER A 28 15.31 -6.16 -42.36
CA SER A 28 13.88 -6.33 -42.08
C SER A 28 13.74 -7.40 -41.00
N SER A 29 13.60 -6.97 -39.74
CA SER A 29 12.88 -7.73 -38.71
C SER A 29 11.68 -6.85 -38.37
N GLY A 30 10.46 -7.23 -38.78
CA GLY A 30 9.78 -8.36 -38.16
C GLY A 30 9.19 -7.84 -36.85
N GLY A 31 7.89 -7.57 -36.86
CA GLY A 31 7.22 -6.72 -35.88
C GLY A 31 7.36 -7.17 -34.43
N ASP A 32 7.58 -6.18 -33.56
CA ASP A 32 7.06 -6.26 -32.22
C ASP A 32 5.60 -5.79 -32.26
N PRO A 33 4.60 -6.60 -31.86
CA PRO A 33 3.30 -6.04 -31.50
C PRO A 33 3.54 -4.98 -30.43
N PRO A 34 2.75 -3.89 -30.38
CA PRO A 34 2.86 -2.93 -29.29
C PRO A 34 2.80 -3.73 -28.00
N SER A 35 3.91 -3.69 -27.24
CA SER A 35 3.94 -4.22 -25.89
C SER A 35 2.67 -3.70 -25.26
N TRP A 36 1.76 -4.58 -24.86
CA TRP A 36 0.64 -4.19 -24.04
C TRP A 36 1.29 -3.44 -22.89
N SER A 37 1.19 -2.11 -22.92
CA SER A 37 1.32 -1.30 -21.72
C SER A 37 0.46 -2.07 -20.76
N SER A 38 1.07 -2.64 -19.74
CA SER A 38 0.34 -3.28 -18.67
C SER A 38 -0.81 -2.34 -18.41
N GLU A 39 -2.02 -2.75 -18.80
CA GLU A 39 -3.23 -2.10 -18.35
C GLU A 39 -2.93 -1.95 -16.88
N GLN A 40 -2.81 -0.71 -16.41
CA GLN A 40 -2.41 -0.46 -15.06
C GLN A 40 -3.63 -0.88 -14.24
N VAL A 41 -3.81 -2.20 -14.09
CA VAL A 41 -4.64 -2.87 -13.12
C VAL A 41 -4.09 -2.29 -11.85
N GLY A 42 -4.78 -1.25 -11.34
CA GLY A 42 -4.30 -0.39 -10.27
C GLY A 42 -3.67 -1.27 -9.21
N GLY A 43 -2.34 -1.22 -9.14
CA GLY A 43 -1.58 -2.18 -8.37
C GLY A 43 -1.98 -2.03 -6.91
N CYS A 44 -2.56 -3.07 -6.34
CA CYS A 44 -2.85 -3.08 -4.93
C CYS A 44 -1.55 -2.98 -4.12
N ARG A 45 -1.57 -2.17 -3.06
CA ARG A 45 -0.47 -1.98 -2.13
C ARG A 45 -0.94 -2.10 -0.70
N ARG A 46 -0.02 -2.45 0.19
CA ARG A 46 -0.25 -2.44 1.64
C ARG A 46 -0.72 -1.07 2.14
N ASP A 47 -0.19 -0.01 1.56
CA ASP A 47 -0.49 1.37 1.95
C ASP A 47 -1.90 1.83 1.52
N ASP A 48 -2.58 1.04 0.69
CA ASP A 48 -4.00 1.24 0.37
C ASP A 48 -4.91 0.85 1.53
N ILE A 49 -4.37 0.27 2.61
CA ILE A 49 -5.10 0.07 3.86
C ILE A 49 -4.92 1.29 4.76
N LEU A 50 -6.02 2.04 4.90
CA LEU A 50 -6.09 3.18 5.80
C LEU A 50 -6.73 2.76 7.13
N VAL A 51 -6.05 3.04 8.24
CA VAL A 51 -6.59 2.84 9.59
C VAL A 51 -6.92 4.20 10.20
N GLN A 52 -8.19 4.40 10.54
CA GLN A 52 -8.68 5.59 11.22
C GLN A 52 -9.13 5.23 12.63
N GLN A 53 -8.85 6.13 13.58
CA GLN A 53 -9.28 5.94 14.96
C GLN A 53 -9.85 7.23 15.53
N ALA A 54 -11.08 7.17 16.03
CA ALA A 54 -11.79 8.28 16.66
C ALA A 54 -12.22 7.94 18.09
N ALA A 55 -12.27 8.94 18.97
CA ALA A 55 -12.92 8.78 20.26
C ALA A 55 -14.42 8.55 20.06
N ALA A 56 -15.01 7.71 20.90
CA ALA A 56 -16.44 7.43 20.93
C ALA A 56 -16.98 7.63 22.36
N THR A 57 -18.30 7.49 22.53
CA THR A 57 -18.93 7.60 23.85
C THR A 57 -18.26 6.63 24.83
N PRO A 58 -17.74 7.12 25.97
CA PRO A 58 -17.16 6.28 27.01
C PRO A 58 -18.18 5.26 27.53
N LEU A 59 -17.68 4.17 28.12
CA LEU A 59 -18.52 3.23 28.86
C LEU A 59 -19.15 3.93 30.08
N PRO A 60 -20.30 3.46 30.61
CA PRO A 60 -20.94 4.04 31.80
C PRO A 60 -20.04 4.10 33.05
N ASN A 61 -19.01 3.25 33.12
CA ASN A 61 -18.01 3.25 34.18
C ASN A 61 -16.86 4.25 33.95
N GLY A 62 -16.95 5.09 32.92
CA GLY A 62 -15.96 6.14 32.60
C GLY A 62 -14.77 5.67 31.76
N ILE A 63 -14.66 4.39 31.40
CA ILE A 63 -13.56 3.92 30.55
C ILE A 63 -13.72 4.50 29.13
N PRO A 64 -12.68 5.15 28.57
CA PRO A 64 -12.73 5.69 27.22
C PRO A 64 -13.00 4.62 26.16
N THR A 65 -13.75 4.98 25.12
CA THR A 65 -14.02 4.13 23.96
C THR A 65 -13.41 4.73 22.72
N TYR A 66 -12.87 3.88 21.84
CA TYR A 66 -12.31 4.27 20.56
C TYR A 66 -12.92 3.44 19.44
N THR A 67 -13.40 4.12 18.40
CA THR A 67 -13.82 3.50 17.14
C THR A 67 -12.63 3.37 16.22
N VAL A 68 -12.37 2.17 15.74
CA VAL A 68 -11.37 1.88 14.70
C VAL A 68 -12.10 1.56 13.40
N ARG A 69 -11.66 2.16 12.31
CA ARG A 69 -12.11 1.84 10.95
C ARG A 69 -10.90 1.49 10.11
N VAL A 70 -10.94 0.31 9.50
CA VAL A 70 -9.93 -0.19 8.56
C VAL A 70 -10.55 -0.17 7.18
N LEU A 71 -10.03 0.66 6.28
CA LEU A 71 -10.57 0.92 4.96
C LEU A 71 -9.60 0.41 3.91
N ASN A 72 -10.13 -0.16 2.82
CA ASN A 72 -9.36 -0.36 1.60
C ASN A 72 -9.64 0.81 0.64
N VAL A 73 -8.66 1.69 0.45
CA VAL A 73 -8.75 2.89 -0.40
C VAL A 73 -8.11 2.71 -1.78
N CYS A 74 -7.77 1.47 -2.15
CA CYS A 74 -7.26 1.11 -3.46
C CYS A 74 -8.15 1.68 -4.59
N SER A 75 -7.51 2.29 -5.59
CA SER A 75 -8.18 3.04 -6.66
C SER A 75 -8.63 2.18 -7.86
N GLY A 76 -8.51 0.85 -7.77
CA GLY A 76 -8.85 -0.10 -8.83
C GLY A 76 -9.72 -1.26 -8.35
N ASN A 77 -9.95 -2.23 -9.25
CA ASN A 77 -10.60 -3.48 -8.85
C ASN A 77 -9.62 -4.35 -8.07
N CYS A 78 -9.55 -4.16 -6.77
CA CYS A 78 -8.68 -4.96 -5.91
C CYS A 78 -9.37 -5.35 -4.60
N SER A 79 -8.88 -6.44 -4.01
CA SER A 79 -9.31 -6.91 -2.70
C SER A 79 -8.09 -7.20 -1.85
N ILE A 80 -8.09 -6.71 -0.62
CA ILE A 80 -6.94 -6.84 0.28
C ILE A 80 -7.35 -7.68 1.48
N GLY A 81 -6.75 -8.86 1.61
CA GLY A 81 -6.97 -9.80 2.70
C GLY A 81 -5.73 -9.95 3.58
N GLY A 82 -5.81 -10.85 4.57
CA GLY A 82 -4.69 -11.13 5.47
C GLY A 82 -4.12 -9.86 6.12
N ILE A 83 -4.99 -8.94 6.53
CA ILE A 83 -4.57 -7.65 7.09
C ILE A 83 -4.20 -7.85 8.56
N HIS A 84 -2.92 -7.65 8.87
CA HIS A 84 -2.40 -7.64 10.22
C HIS A 84 -2.09 -6.21 10.66
N LEU A 85 -2.42 -5.90 11.91
CA LEU A 85 -2.10 -4.64 12.57
C LEU A 85 -1.11 -4.87 13.72
N ARG A 86 -0.13 -3.98 13.84
CA ARG A 86 0.70 -3.83 15.02
C ARG A 86 -0.12 -3.16 16.11
N CYS A 87 -0.59 -3.99 17.04
CA CYS A 87 -1.51 -3.57 18.10
C CYS A 87 -0.87 -3.58 19.51
N GLY A 88 0.45 -3.82 19.61
CA GLY A 88 1.17 -3.90 20.88
C GLY A 88 0.54 -4.90 21.85
N VAL A 89 0.39 -4.51 23.12
CA VAL A 89 -0.25 -5.32 24.16
C VAL A 89 -1.77 -5.13 24.22
N PHE A 90 -2.43 -5.00 23.06
CA PHE A 90 -3.85 -4.66 22.94
C PHE A 90 -4.76 -5.39 23.92
N SER A 91 -5.57 -4.64 24.66
CA SER A 91 -6.61 -5.14 25.54
C SER A 91 -7.86 -4.27 25.42
N SER A 92 -9.03 -4.82 25.78
CA SER A 92 -10.29 -4.09 25.74
C SER A 92 -11.19 -4.55 26.88
N ALA A 93 -11.79 -3.60 27.59
CA ALA A 93 -12.84 -3.83 28.58
C ALA A 93 -14.19 -4.21 27.93
N ARG A 94 -14.35 -3.92 26.63
CA ARG A 94 -15.53 -4.31 25.85
C ARG A 94 -15.22 -5.50 24.94
N LEU A 95 -16.15 -6.44 24.84
CA LEU A 95 -16.06 -7.56 23.93
C LEU A 95 -16.13 -7.09 22.46
N ILE A 96 -15.18 -7.57 21.66
CA ILE A 96 -15.11 -7.31 20.22
C ILE A 96 -15.42 -8.62 19.50
N ASN A 97 -16.18 -8.57 18.42
CA ASN A 97 -16.43 -9.74 17.60
C ASN A 97 -15.10 -10.25 17.00
N PRO A 98 -14.65 -11.49 17.34
CA PRO A 98 -13.35 -11.99 16.90
C PRO A 98 -13.26 -12.21 15.38
N ARG A 99 -14.40 -12.27 14.67
CA ARG A 99 -14.43 -12.32 13.20
C ARG A 99 -14.13 -10.96 12.55
N VAL A 100 -14.29 -9.88 13.30
CA VAL A 100 -14.04 -8.51 12.85
C VAL A 100 -12.62 -8.07 13.21
N PHE A 101 -12.21 -8.37 14.44
CA PHE A 101 -10.86 -8.06 14.93
C PHE A 101 -10.50 -8.97 16.09
N ARG A 102 -9.30 -9.55 16.06
CA ARG A 102 -8.77 -10.34 17.17
C ARG A 102 -7.26 -10.25 17.28
N ARG A 103 -6.75 -10.22 18.51
CA ARG A 103 -5.32 -10.35 18.79
C ARG A 103 -4.91 -11.82 18.66
N LEU A 104 -3.92 -12.11 17.83
CA LEU A 104 -3.34 -13.45 17.68
C LEU A 104 -2.24 -13.69 18.73
N ARG A 105 -1.39 -12.68 18.92
CA ARG A 105 -0.30 -12.65 19.90
C ARG A 105 0.06 -11.19 20.21
N PRO A 106 0.87 -10.90 21.24
CA PRO A 106 1.34 -9.53 21.48
C PRO A 106 1.99 -8.94 20.23
N GLY A 107 1.54 -7.75 19.82
CA GLY A 107 2.03 -7.05 18.64
C GLY A 107 1.39 -7.45 17.31
N ASP A 108 0.48 -8.44 17.29
CA ASP A 108 -0.08 -8.99 16.06
C ASP A 108 -1.59 -9.23 16.19
N CYS A 109 -2.37 -8.41 15.48
CA CYS A 109 -3.82 -8.48 15.45
C CYS A 109 -4.33 -8.68 14.02
N LEU A 110 -5.29 -9.60 13.87
CA LEU A 110 -5.93 -9.94 12.61
C LEU A 110 -7.23 -9.17 12.42
N VAL A 111 -7.42 -8.62 11.23
CA VAL A 111 -8.64 -7.91 10.80
C VAL A 111 -9.49 -8.82 9.92
N ASN A 112 -10.81 -8.71 10.07
CA ASN A 112 -11.82 -9.35 9.22
C ASN A 112 -11.65 -10.87 9.07
N ASP A 113 -11.10 -11.53 10.09
CA ASP A 113 -10.77 -12.96 10.04
C ASP A 113 -9.86 -13.34 8.85
N GLY A 114 -9.01 -12.41 8.41
CA GLY A 114 -8.15 -12.56 7.24
C GLY A 114 -8.88 -12.42 5.90
N ARG A 115 -10.20 -12.26 5.91
CA ARG A 115 -11.01 -12.16 4.69
C ARG A 115 -10.76 -10.82 3.99
N PRO A 116 -10.89 -10.78 2.66
CA PRO A 116 -10.55 -9.61 1.88
C PRO A 116 -11.55 -8.48 2.08
N ILE A 117 -11.05 -7.26 2.17
CA ILE A 117 -11.85 -6.03 2.09
C ILE A 117 -11.76 -5.55 0.63
N ARG A 118 -12.90 -5.40 -0.03
CA ARG A 118 -12.98 -4.86 -1.40
C ARG A 118 -12.64 -3.37 -1.42
N ALA A 119 -12.15 -2.87 -2.55
CA ALA A 119 -11.92 -1.44 -2.75
C ALA A 119 -13.15 -0.60 -2.39
N GLY A 120 -12.96 0.46 -1.60
CA GLY A 120 -14.02 1.33 -1.09
C GLY A 120 -14.76 0.81 0.16
N PHE A 121 -14.57 -0.45 0.54
CA PHE A 121 -15.21 -1.02 1.73
C PHE A 121 -14.34 -0.86 2.98
N SER A 122 -14.97 -1.06 4.14
CA SER A 122 -14.30 -0.94 5.43
C SER A 122 -14.85 -1.93 6.44
N VAL A 123 -14.00 -2.28 7.41
CA VAL A 123 -14.38 -2.99 8.61
C VAL A 123 -14.19 -2.07 9.81
N SER A 124 -15.16 -2.07 10.72
CA SER A 124 -15.15 -1.18 11.88
C SER A 124 -15.48 -1.93 13.16
N PHE A 125 -14.78 -1.56 14.24
CA PHE A 125 -15.03 -2.09 15.58
C PHE A 125 -14.75 -1.01 16.63
N GLN A 126 -15.26 -1.21 17.84
CA GLN A 126 -14.99 -0.34 18.97
C GLN A 126 -14.29 -1.12 20.07
N TYR A 127 -13.28 -0.52 20.70
CA TYR A 127 -12.64 -1.05 21.89
C TYR A 127 -12.69 -0.01 23.00
N ALA A 128 -12.59 -0.48 24.24
CA ALA A 128 -12.58 0.41 25.40
C ALA A 128 -11.36 0.11 26.27
N ASN A 129 -10.55 1.14 26.51
CA ASN A 129 -9.34 1.04 27.32
C ASN A 129 -8.95 2.43 27.83
N SER A 130 -8.14 2.48 28.89
CA SER A 130 -7.68 3.74 29.49
C SER A 130 -6.85 4.62 28.54
N PHE A 131 -6.31 4.05 27.46
CA PHE A 131 -5.57 4.76 26.44
C PHE A 131 -5.79 4.16 25.05
N LYS A 132 -5.53 4.98 24.04
CA LYS A 132 -5.58 4.62 22.62
C LYS A 132 -4.37 3.76 22.26
N PHE A 133 -4.61 2.57 21.71
CA PHE A 133 -3.55 1.71 21.18
C PHE A 133 -3.12 2.14 19.76
N PRO A 134 -1.81 2.02 19.43
CA PRO A 134 -1.36 2.13 18.04
C PRO A 134 -1.97 1.01 17.21
N MET A 135 -2.31 1.31 15.96
CA MET A 135 -2.96 0.38 15.03
C MET A 135 -2.38 0.56 13.64
N ASP A 136 -1.08 0.35 13.51
CA ASP A 136 -0.39 0.48 12.24
C ASP A 136 -0.48 -0.83 11.46
N VAL A 137 -0.69 -0.75 10.15
CA VAL A 137 -0.64 -1.95 9.30
C VAL A 137 0.76 -2.56 9.43
N SER A 138 0.87 -3.87 9.68
CA SER A 138 2.12 -4.64 9.58
C SER A 138 2.23 -5.29 8.22
N SER A 139 1.20 -6.04 7.83
CA SER A 139 1.15 -6.76 6.57
C SER A 139 -0.27 -6.80 6.02
N ALA A 140 -0.36 -6.97 4.71
CA ALA A 140 -1.60 -7.14 3.98
C ALA A 140 -1.30 -7.88 2.68
N THR A 141 -2.24 -8.69 2.21
CA THR A 141 -2.09 -9.49 0.99
C THR A 141 -3.07 -9.00 -0.06
N CYS A 142 -2.52 -8.54 -1.18
CA CYS A 142 -3.28 -8.23 -2.38
C CYS A 142 -3.78 -9.51 -3.03
N LEU A 143 -5.08 -9.57 -3.28
CA LEU A 143 -5.68 -10.65 -4.03
C LEU A 143 -5.96 -10.18 -5.46
N PRO A 144 -5.59 -10.99 -6.47
CA PRO A 144 -5.96 -10.68 -7.84
C PRO A 144 -7.49 -10.60 -7.92
N SER A 145 -8.00 -9.52 -8.52
CA SER A 145 -9.39 -9.49 -8.93
C SER A 145 -9.55 -10.60 -9.96
N SER A 146 -10.29 -11.66 -9.64
CA SER A 146 -10.74 -12.61 -10.63
C SER A 146 -11.45 -11.83 -11.73
N SER A 147 -10.83 -11.68 -12.90
CA SER A 147 -11.52 -11.25 -14.10
C SER A 147 -12.70 -12.22 -14.34
N PRO A 148 -13.85 -11.74 -14.83
CA PRO A 148 -14.90 -12.65 -15.25
C PRO A 148 -14.32 -13.51 -16.37
N SER A 149 -14.30 -14.82 -16.15
CA SER A 149 -14.31 -15.84 -17.18
C SER A 149 -15.08 -15.32 -18.40
N GLN A 150 -14.37 -15.00 -19.48
CA GLN A 150 -14.98 -14.95 -20.80
C GLN A 150 -15.48 -16.37 -21.08
N SER A 151 -16.78 -16.59 -20.85
CA SER A 151 -17.47 -17.76 -21.37
C SER A 151 -17.65 -17.57 -22.89
N PRO A 152 -17.55 -18.65 -23.68
CA PRO A 152 -17.43 -18.61 -25.14
C PRO A 152 -18.65 -18.03 -25.85
#